data_AF-D2KE06-F1
#
_entry.id   AF-D2KE06-F1
#
_cell.length_a   1.000
_cell.length_b   1.000
_cell.length_c   1.000
_cell.angle_alpha   90.00
_cell.angle_beta   90.00
_cell.angle_gamma   90.00
#
_symmetry.space_group_name_H-M   'P 1'
#
loop_
_entity.id
_entity.type
_entity.pdbx_description
1 polymer ?
#
loop_
_entity_poly.entity_id
_entity_poly.type
_entity_poly.pdbx_seq_one_letter_code
_entity_poly.pdbx_strand_id
1 'polypeptide(L)'
;GVVVPTYFGNANGAACHFPFTFEGRSYSACTTDGRSDDMLWCSTTADYDTDHKFGFCPSERLYTRDGNADGKPCVFPFTFEGRSYSACTTDGRSDGYRWCATTANYDQDKLYGFCPTRADSTVTGGNSAGELCVFPFTFLGKEYSTCTREGRNDGHLWCATTSNFDR
;
A
#
# COMPACT_ATOMS: atom_id res chain seq x y z
N GLY A 1 1.64 -7.05 16.61
CA GLY A 1 1.44 -6.00 15.59
C GLY A 1 1.95 -6.52 14.26
N VAL A 2 1.47 -5.96 13.14
CA VAL A 2 1.97 -6.29 11.81
C VAL A 2 3.45 -5.85 11.72
N VAL A 3 4.33 -6.76 11.31
CA VAL A 3 5.74 -6.44 11.06
C VAL A 3 5.90 -6.19 9.57
N VAL A 4 6.20 -4.95 9.19
CA VAL A 4 6.45 -4.58 7.80
C VAL A 4 7.95 -4.37 7.62
N PRO A 5 8.67 -5.29 6.94
CA PRO A 5 10.08 -5.07 6.61
C PRO A 5 10.18 -3.93 5.59
N THR A 6 11.20 -3.09 5.75
CA THR A 6 11.49 -2.04 4.77
C THR A 6 12.49 -2.51 3.73
N TYR A 7 12.40 -1.91 2.55
CA TYR A 7 13.31 -2.11 1.43
C TYR A 7 13.98 -0.77 1.12
N PHE A 8 15.27 -0.81 0.78
CA PHE A 8 16.09 0.40 0.57
C PHE A 8 16.02 1.37 1.78
N GLY A 9 16.12 2.68 1.55
CA GLY A 9 16.15 3.68 2.62
C GLY A 9 17.47 3.74 3.38
N ASN A 10 17.45 4.30 4.59
CA ASN A 10 18.64 4.53 5.42
C ASN A 10 18.62 3.75 6.75
N ALA A 11 17.65 2.85 6.90
CA ALA A 11 17.41 2.06 8.10
C ALA A 11 17.90 0.60 7.98
N ASN A 12 18.65 0.27 6.91
CA ASN A 12 19.25 -1.05 6.70
C ASN A 12 18.26 -2.23 6.82
N GLY A 13 17.05 -2.07 6.28
CA GLY A 13 16.01 -3.10 6.34
C GLY A 13 15.30 -3.24 7.68
N ALA A 14 15.50 -2.31 8.62
CA ALA A 14 14.72 -2.26 9.85
C ALA A 14 13.22 -2.19 9.54
N ALA A 15 12.40 -2.85 10.36
CA ALA A 15 10.96 -2.86 10.16
C ALA A 15 10.34 -1.48 10.47
N CYS A 16 9.19 -1.21 9.86
CA CYS A 16 8.39 -0.04 10.19
C CYS A 16 8.05 -0.01 11.68
N HIS A 17 8.14 1.17 12.27
CA HIS A 17 7.64 1.44 13.60
C HIS A 17 6.25 2.06 13.49
N PHE A 18 5.21 1.34 13.94
CA PHE A 18 3.84 1.87 13.97
C PHE A 18 3.34 2.03 15.41
N PRO A 19 2.75 3.19 15.78
CA PRO A 19 2.68 4.41 14.97
C PRO A 19 4.05 5.13 14.88
N PHE A 20 4.23 5.98 13.86
CA PHE A 20 5.35 6.93 13.80
C PHE A 20 4.87 8.35 13.54
N THR A 21 5.66 9.34 13.96
CA THR A 21 5.39 10.76 13.71
C THR A 21 6.17 11.26 12.50
N PHE A 22 5.49 11.97 11.59
CA PHE A 22 6.08 12.72 10.47
C PHE A 22 5.29 14.02 10.23
N GLU A 23 6.00 15.15 10.16
CA GLU A 23 5.45 16.51 10.11
C GLU A 23 4.37 16.75 11.17
N GLY A 24 4.62 16.26 12.39
CA GLY A 24 3.69 16.36 13.52
C GLY A 24 2.41 15.51 13.41
N ARG A 25 2.28 14.67 12.38
CA ARG A 25 1.15 13.73 12.19
C ARG A 25 1.56 12.30 12.55
N SER A 26 0.66 11.56 13.18
CA SER A 26 0.89 10.16 13.56
C SER A 26 0.36 9.20 12.49
N TYR A 27 1.22 8.35 11.94
CA TYR A 27 0.88 7.38 10.91
C TYR A 27 0.88 5.97 11.49
N SER A 28 -0.21 5.23 11.23
CA SER A 28 -0.39 3.84 11.66
C SER A 28 -0.24 2.82 10.51
N ALA A 29 0.07 3.31 9.31
CA ALA A 29 0.33 2.54 8.09
C ALA A 29 1.39 3.28 7.25
N CYS A 30 1.92 2.63 6.22
CA CYS A 30 2.81 3.28 5.28
C CYS A 30 2.09 4.41 4.54
N THR A 31 2.82 5.47 4.22
CA THR A 31 2.27 6.66 3.56
C THR A 31 3.09 7.07 2.35
N THR A 32 2.45 7.79 1.42
CA THR A 32 3.13 8.51 0.33
C THR A 32 3.35 9.98 0.67
N ASP A 33 2.84 10.45 1.81
CA ASP A 33 2.97 11.85 2.25
C ASP A 33 4.46 12.25 2.30
N GLY A 34 4.73 13.47 1.84
CA GLY A 34 6.11 13.98 1.70
C GLY A 34 6.88 13.45 0.48
N ARG A 35 6.24 12.67 -0.41
CA ARG A 35 6.87 12.14 -1.64
C ARG A 35 6.08 12.48 -2.90
N SER A 36 6.79 12.61 -4.03
CA SER A 36 6.23 12.89 -5.36
C SER A 36 6.25 11.69 -6.32
N ASP A 37 6.82 10.57 -5.90
CA ASP A 37 6.95 9.32 -6.69
C ASP A 37 5.89 8.26 -6.34
N ASP A 38 4.92 8.62 -5.48
CA ASP A 38 3.93 7.76 -4.80
C ASP A 38 4.53 6.48 -4.18
N MET A 39 5.80 6.50 -3.79
CA MET A 39 6.42 5.38 -3.11
C MET A 39 6.01 5.35 -1.65
N LEU A 40 5.43 4.23 -1.21
CA LEU A 40 5.07 4.05 0.19
C LEU A 40 6.32 3.91 1.06
N TRP A 41 6.35 4.66 2.16
CA TRP A 41 7.41 4.61 3.14
C TRP A 41 6.87 4.61 4.56
N CYS A 42 7.72 4.27 5.51
CA CYS A 42 7.44 4.35 6.93
C CYS A 42 8.70 4.76 7.70
N SER A 43 8.52 5.38 8.86
CA SER A 43 9.62 5.48 9.81
C SER A 43 9.94 4.11 10.41
N THR A 44 11.20 3.91 10.74
CA THR A 44 11.67 2.74 11.50
C THR A 44 11.88 3.07 12.98
N THR A 45 11.53 4.29 13.38
CA THR A 45 11.50 4.78 14.77
C THR A 45 10.18 5.50 15.06
N ALA A 46 9.93 5.81 16.33
CA ALA A 46 8.69 6.46 16.76
C ALA A 46 8.54 7.90 16.22
N ASP A 47 9.66 8.60 15.98
CA ASP A 47 9.67 10.01 15.60
C ASP A 47 10.63 10.22 14.41
N TYR A 48 10.07 10.28 13.19
CA TYR A 48 10.87 10.55 12.00
C TYR A 48 11.36 12.00 11.96
N ASP A 49 10.60 12.94 12.53
CA ASP A 49 10.96 14.36 12.54
C ASP A 49 12.26 14.60 13.31
N THR A 50 12.59 13.72 14.26
CA THR A 50 13.86 13.74 15.00
C THR A 50 14.90 12.76 14.45
N ASP A 51 14.54 11.50 14.21
CA ASP A 51 15.51 10.44 13.94
C ASP A 51 15.88 10.32 12.46
N HIS A 52 14.96 10.71 11.58
CA HIS A 52 15.08 10.62 10.12
C HIS A 52 15.42 9.20 9.60
N LYS A 53 14.99 8.15 10.32
CA LYS A 53 15.21 6.75 9.94
C LYS A 53 14.01 6.16 9.24
N PHE A 54 14.15 5.79 7.97
CA PHE A 54 13.06 5.27 7.16
C PHE A 54 13.49 4.17 6.19
N GLY A 55 12.48 3.49 5.65
CA GLY A 55 12.63 2.69 4.44
C GLY A 55 11.30 2.55 3.70
N PHE A 56 11.35 1.95 2.52
CA PHE A 56 10.18 1.79 1.66
C PHE A 56 9.40 0.54 2.03
N CYS A 57 8.09 0.67 2.02
CA CYS A 57 7.20 -0.45 2.30
C CYS A 57 7.06 -1.35 1.07
N PRO A 58 6.67 -2.62 1.25
CA PRO A 58 6.35 -3.51 0.14
C PRO A 58 5.33 -2.87 -0.81
N SER A 59 5.73 -2.67 -2.07
CA SER A 59 4.89 -2.08 -3.10
C SER A 59 5.17 -2.74 -4.44
N GLU A 60 4.11 -2.95 -5.19
CA GLU A 60 4.13 -3.44 -6.56
C GLU A 60 4.84 -2.47 -7.52
N ARG A 61 4.97 -1.19 -7.13
CA ARG A 61 5.80 -0.20 -7.84
C ARG A 61 7.31 -0.40 -7.61
N LEU A 62 7.67 -1.18 -6.59
CA LEU A 62 9.06 -1.44 -6.23
C LEU A 62 9.55 -2.79 -6.76
N TYR A 63 8.76 -3.83 -6.53
CA TYR A 63 9.08 -5.18 -6.96
C TYR A 63 7.81 -6.04 -7.04
N THR A 64 7.94 -7.18 -7.70
CA THR A 64 6.95 -8.25 -7.67
C THR A 64 7.55 -9.51 -7.02
N ARG A 65 6.69 -10.40 -6.51
CA ARG A 65 7.08 -11.71 -5.98
C ARG A 65 6.75 -12.79 -6.99
N ASP A 66 7.57 -13.83 -7.02
CA ASP A 66 7.40 -14.99 -7.91
C ASP A 66 7.15 -14.55 -9.37
N GLY A 67 6.27 -15.25 -10.09
CA GLY A 67 5.99 -14.98 -11.49
C GLY A 67 7.18 -15.28 -12.40
N ASN A 68 7.27 -14.60 -13.54
CA ASN A 68 8.31 -14.80 -14.55
C ASN A 68 9.05 -13.51 -14.92
N ALA A 69 8.90 -12.47 -14.10
CA ALA A 69 9.48 -11.15 -14.34
C ALA A 69 10.71 -10.84 -13.46
N ASP A 70 11.24 -11.83 -12.75
CA ASP A 70 12.44 -11.72 -11.89
C ASP A 70 12.37 -10.55 -10.89
N GLY A 71 11.19 -10.36 -10.29
CA GLY A 71 10.95 -9.32 -9.31
C GLY A 71 10.87 -7.89 -9.86
N LYS A 72 10.82 -7.71 -11.18
CA LYS A 72 10.58 -6.37 -11.78
C LYS A 72 9.27 -5.76 -11.26
N PRO A 73 9.22 -4.43 -11.09
CA PRO A 73 8.01 -3.74 -10.67
C PRO A 73 6.91 -3.85 -11.74
N CYS A 74 5.67 -3.63 -11.30
CA CYS A 74 4.53 -3.51 -12.21
C CYS A 74 4.69 -2.30 -13.12
N VAL A 75 4.13 -2.42 -14.33
CA VAL A 75 3.93 -1.29 -15.24
C VAL A 75 2.45 -0.95 -15.25
N PHE A 76 2.13 0.31 -14.96
CA PHE A 76 0.76 0.81 -15.00
C PHE A 76 0.62 1.97 -15.99
N PRO A 77 -0.46 2.01 -16.78
CA PRO A 77 -1.41 0.91 -16.97
C PRO A 77 -0.81 -0.27 -17.74
N PHE A 78 -1.39 -1.47 -17.57
CA PHE A 78 -1.08 -2.62 -18.42
C PHE A 78 -2.33 -3.24 -19.04
N THR A 79 -2.18 -3.84 -20.23
CA THR A 79 -3.28 -4.53 -20.92
C THR A 79 -3.30 -6.03 -20.63
N PHE A 80 -4.48 -6.56 -20.24
CA PHE A 80 -4.76 -7.99 -20.11
C PHE A 80 -6.18 -8.30 -20.59
N GLU A 81 -6.32 -9.29 -21.49
CA GLU A 81 -7.57 -9.64 -22.18
C GLU A 81 -8.25 -8.41 -22.81
N GLY A 82 -7.45 -7.51 -23.38
CA GLY A 82 -7.93 -6.27 -23.99
C GLY A 82 -8.45 -5.21 -23.02
N ARG A 83 -8.34 -5.42 -21.70
CA ARG A 83 -8.69 -4.44 -20.66
C ARG A 83 -7.43 -3.78 -20.09
N SER A 84 -7.54 -2.50 -19.76
CA SER A 84 -6.46 -1.72 -19.15
C SER A 84 -6.60 -1.72 -17.62
N TYR A 85 -5.53 -2.09 -16.92
CA TYR A 85 -5.47 -2.15 -15.46
C TYR A 85 -4.46 -1.12 -14.93
N SER A 86 -4.89 -0.29 -13.99
CA SER A 86 -4.06 0.72 -13.31
C SER A 86 -3.63 0.30 -11.90
N ALA A 87 -3.99 -0.92 -11.48
CA ALA A 87 -3.64 -1.51 -10.20
C ALA A 87 -3.50 -3.03 -10.37
N CYS A 88 -2.95 -3.71 -9.35
CA CYS A 88 -2.94 -5.16 -9.32
C CYS A 88 -4.37 -5.72 -9.36
N THR A 89 -4.54 -6.83 -10.07
CA THR A 89 -5.84 -7.49 -10.23
C THR A 89 -5.76 -8.95 -9.78
N THR A 90 -6.91 -9.53 -9.46
CA THR A 90 -7.08 -11.00 -9.29
C THR A 90 -7.69 -11.64 -10.54
N ASP A 91 -8.01 -10.85 -11.57
CA ASP A 91 -8.64 -11.34 -12.78
C ASP A 91 -7.82 -12.45 -13.44
N GLY A 92 -8.52 -13.46 -13.96
CA GLY A 92 -7.91 -14.67 -14.51
C GLY A 92 -7.39 -15.67 -13.46
N ARG A 93 -7.60 -15.42 -12.16
CA ARG A 93 -7.17 -16.32 -11.07
C ARG A 93 -8.31 -16.66 -10.11
N SER A 94 -8.26 -17.86 -9.52
CA SER A 94 -9.20 -18.32 -8.50
C SER A 94 -8.59 -18.44 -7.10
N ASP A 95 -7.26 -18.26 -6.99
CA ASP A 95 -6.51 -18.35 -5.74
C ASP A 95 -6.51 -17.03 -4.93
N GLY A 96 -7.06 -15.95 -5.49
CA GLY A 96 -7.14 -14.64 -4.84
C GLY A 96 -5.81 -13.88 -4.79
N TYR A 97 -4.73 -14.39 -5.40
CA TYR A 97 -3.47 -13.66 -5.43
C TYR A 97 -3.52 -12.50 -6.43
N ARG A 98 -3.24 -11.30 -5.94
CA ARG A 98 -3.11 -10.10 -6.76
C ARG A 98 -1.84 -10.17 -7.61
N TRP A 99 -1.96 -9.87 -8.89
CA TRP A 99 -0.85 -9.84 -9.84
C TRP A 99 -0.93 -8.61 -10.74
N CYS A 100 0.16 -8.32 -11.42
CA CYS A 100 0.25 -7.27 -12.42
C CYS A 100 1.18 -7.68 -13.56
N ALA A 101 1.07 -7.01 -14.70
CA ALA A 101 2.10 -7.10 -15.72
C ALA A 101 3.32 -6.25 -15.35
N THR A 102 4.50 -6.70 -15.75
CA THR A 102 5.74 -5.91 -15.66
C THR A 102 6.11 -5.27 -17.00
N THR A 103 5.14 -5.20 -17.91
CA THR A 103 5.19 -4.49 -19.20
C THR A 103 3.84 -3.83 -19.47
N ALA A 104 3.78 -2.93 -20.45
CA ALA A 104 2.53 -2.24 -20.80
C ALA A 104 1.47 -3.17 -21.43
N ASN A 105 1.85 -4.35 -21.92
CA ASN A 105 0.94 -5.28 -22.57
C ASN A 105 1.24 -6.73 -22.19
N TYR A 106 0.53 -7.26 -21.21
CA TYR A 106 0.64 -8.66 -20.82
C TYR A 106 0.18 -9.60 -21.94
N ASP A 107 -0.82 -9.20 -22.73
CA ASP A 107 -1.34 -10.05 -23.80
C ASP A 107 -0.25 -10.40 -24.83
N GLN A 108 0.69 -9.49 -25.05
CA GLN A 108 1.84 -9.64 -25.93
C GLN A 108 3.06 -10.26 -25.22
N ASP A 109 3.49 -9.67 -24.10
CA ASP A 109 4.80 -9.98 -23.53
C ASP A 109 4.76 -11.15 -22.53
N LYS A 110 3.58 -11.42 -21.95
CA LYS A 110 3.36 -12.47 -20.94
C LYS A 110 4.27 -12.38 -19.72
N LEU A 111 4.81 -11.20 -19.40
CA LEU A 111 5.62 -10.96 -18.21
C LEU A 111 4.77 -10.42 -17.06
N TYR A 112 4.82 -11.12 -15.93
CA TYR A 112 4.05 -10.79 -14.74
C TYR A 112 4.79 -11.15 -13.45
N GLY A 113 4.29 -10.58 -12.36
CA GLY A 113 4.62 -11.02 -11.02
C GLY A 113 3.47 -10.74 -10.05
N PHE A 114 3.57 -11.32 -8.86
CA PHE A 114 2.57 -11.15 -7.82
C PHE A 114 2.86 -9.92 -6.99
N CYS A 115 1.81 -9.16 -6.70
CA CYS A 115 1.94 -7.96 -5.92
C CYS A 115 2.23 -8.28 -4.45
N PRO A 116 3.18 -7.58 -3.80
CA PRO A 116 3.40 -7.75 -2.39
C PRO A 116 2.14 -7.42 -1.57
N THR A 117 1.95 -8.15 -0.48
CA THR A 117 0.84 -7.91 0.45
C THR A 117 1.16 -6.69 1.29
N ARG A 118 0.26 -5.70 1.32
CA ARG A 118 0.39 -4.52 2.19
C ARG A 118 -0.38 -4.75 3.49
N ALA A 119 0.22 -5.55 4.37
CA ALA A 119 -0.45 -6.00 5.60
C ALA A 119 -0.76 -4.87 6.59
N ASP A 120 -0.06 -3.73 6.49
CA ASP A 120 -0.31 -2.52 7.28
C ASP A 120 -1.57 -1.75 6.86
N SER A 121 -2.00 -1.89 5.60
CA SER A 121 -3.13 -1.17 5.02
C SER A 121 -4.25 -2.08 4.51
N THR A 122 -4.19 -3.39 4.78
CA THR A 122 -5.28 -4.32 4.46
C THR A 122 -6.32 -4.30 5.57
N VAL A 123 -7.58 -4.02 5.25
CA VAL A 123 -8.64 -3.94 6.25
C VAL A 123 -9.03 -5.33 6.78
N THR A 124 -9.24 -5.41 8.09
CA THR A 124 -9.72 -6.63 8.77
C THR A 124 -11.15 -6.42 9.24
N GLY A 125 -12.10 -7.14 8.64
CA GLY A 125 -13.53 -7.00 8.90
C GLY A 125 -14.16 -5.83 8.14
N GLY A 126 -15.22 -5.24 8.71
CA GLY A 126 -16.06 -4.26 8.02
C GLY A 126 -16.82 -4.87 6.84
N ASN A 127 -17.18 -4.04 5.86
CA ASN A 127 -17.83 -4.44 4.62
C ASN A 127 -16.86 -4.70 3.45
N SER A 128 -15.56 -4.49 3.67
CA SER A 128 -14.51 -4.59 2.64
C SER A 128 -13.33 -5.45 3.08
N ALA A 129 -13.53 -6.45 3.94
CA ALA A 129 -12.45 -7.26 4.51
C ALA A 129 -11.50 -7.81 3.41
N GLY A 130 -10.20 -7.57 3.55
CA GLY A 130 -9.18 -7.96 2.56
C GLY A 130 -8.86 -6.89 1.51
N GLU A 131 -9.66 -5.83 1.40
CA GLU A 131 -9.34 -4.68 0.56
C GLU A 131 -8.26 -3.78 1.19
N LEU A 132 -7.67 -2.91 0.38
CA LEU A 132 -6.70 -1.92 0.85
C LEU A 132 -7.39 -0.62 1.26
N CYS A 133 -6.89 0.01 2.32
CA CYS A 133 -7.17 1.40 2.61
C CYS A 133 -6.82 2.27 1.39
N VAL A 134 -7.70 3.22 1.09
CA VAL A 134 -7.42 4.28 0.12
C VAL A 134 -7.05 5.54 0.90
N PHE A 135 -5.85 6.04 0.66
CA PHE A 135 -5.40 7.32 1.21
C PHE A 135 -5.08 8.30 0.08
N PRO A 136 -5.45 9.58 0.21
CA PRO A 136 -6.36 10.10 1.23
C PRO A 136 -7.83 9.65 1.01
N PHE A 137 -8.62 9.59 2.08
CA PHE A 137 -10.08 9.42 1.99
C PHE A 137 -10.85 10.49 2.75
N THR A 138 -12.06 10.81 2.30
CA THR A 138 -12.98 11.74 2.98
C THR A 138 -13.96 11.01 3.91
N PHE A 139 -14.10 11.49 5.14
CA PHE A 139 -15.13 11.07 6.10
C PHE A 139 -15.65 12.28 6.89
N LEU A 140 -16.96 12.46 6.96
CA LEU A 140 -17.62 13.63 7.57
C LEU A 140 -17.05 14.96 7.04
N GLY A 141 -16.73 15.02 5.74
CA GLY A 141 -16.13 16.19 5.10
C GLY A 141 -14.67 16.49 5.49
N LYS A 142 -14.01 15.62 6.27
CA LYS A 142 -12.58 15.72 6.61
C LYS A 142 -11.77 14.72 5.82
N GLU A 143 -10.54 15.09 5.46
CA GLU A 143 -9.60 14.24 4.75
C GLU A 143 -8.67 13.51 5.72
N TYR A 144 -8.47 12.21 5.50
CA TYR A 144 -7.60 11.35 6.29
C TYR A 144 -6.56 10.67 5.39
N SER A 145 -5.28 10.83 5.72
CA SER A 145 -4.15 10.12 5.08
C SER A 145 -3.63 8.93 5.90
N THR A 146 -4.32 8.59 7.00
CA THR A 146 -4.00 7.43 7.85
C THR A 146 -5.27 6.85 8.48
N CYS A 147 -5.18 5.66 9.07
CA CYS A 147 -6.31 5.06 9.77
C CYS A 147 -6.75 5.96 10.95
N THR A 148 -8.05 6.09 11.13
CA THR A 148 -8.67 6.93 12.15
C THR A 148 -9.50 6.11 13.12
N ARG A 149 -9.75 6.65 14.31
CA ARG A 149 -10.76 6.14 15.26
C ARG A 149 -12.04 6.96 15.24
N GLU A 150 -12.07 8.03 14.44
CA GLU A 150 -13.20 8.95 14.41
C GLU A 150 -14.50 8.22 14.03
N GLY A 151 -15.57 8.52 14.76
CA GLY A 151 -16.85 7.81 14.62
C GLY A 151 -16.94 6.45 15.35
N ARG A 152 -15.87 5.99 16.04
CA ARG A 152 -15.89 4.75 16.83
C ARG A 152 -15.63 5.00 18.32
N ASN A 153 -16.35 4.26 19.17
CA ASN A 153 -16.19 4.29 20.64
C ASN A 153 -15.39 3.10 21.18
N ASP A 154 -15.06 2.12 20.34
CA ASP A 154 -14.37 0.89 20.73
C ASP A 154 -12.85 0.97 20.58
N GLY A 155 -12.32 2.14 20.24
CA GLY A 155 -10.88 2.40 20.11
C GLY A 155 -10.19 1.74 18.92
N HIS A 156 -10.92 1.04 18.05
CA HIS A 156 -10.35 0.38 16.87
C HIS A 156 -10.08 1.39 15.75
N LEU A 157 -8.93 1.23 15.10
CA LEU A 157 -8.60 1.99 13.90
C LEU A 157 -9.37 1.45 12.69
N TRP A 158 -9.77 2.34 11.79
CA TRP A 158 -10.41 2.01 10.52
C TRP A 158 -9.96 2.98 9.42
N CYS A 159 -10.18 2.61 8.17
CA CYS A 159 -9.93 3.44 6.99
C CYS A 159 -11.02 3.15 5.95
N ALA A 160 -11.23 4.07 5.01
CA ALA A 160 -12.07 3.79 3.85
C ALA A 160 -11.29 3.00 2.79
N THR A 161 -12.00 2.19 2.01
CA THR A 161 -11.47 1.47 0.83
C THR A 161 -11.84 2.17 -0.48
N THR A 162 -12.30 3.42 -0.37
CA THR A 162 -12.64 4.34 -1.46
C THR A 162 -12.16 5.74 -1.08
N SER A 163 -12.01 6.64 -2.06
CA SER A 163 -11.57 8.02 -1.79
C SER A 163 -12.59 8.87 -1.02
N ASN A 164 -13.85 8.44 -0.95
CA ASN A 164 -14.89 9.15 -0.23
C ASN A 164 -15.82 8.14 0.46
N PHE A 165 -15.80 8.14 1.79
CA PHE A 165 -16.65 7.29 2.62
C PHE A 165 -18.07 7.86 2.78
N ASP A 166 -18.26 9.16 2.58
CA ASP A 166 -19.56 9.83 2.74
C ASP A 166 -20.53 9.50 1.58
N ARG A 167 -20.07 8.77 0.55
CA ARG A 167 -20.82 8.44 -0.66
C ARG A 167 -21.10 6.95 -0.80
#